data_AF-A0A2H5VMA1-F1
#
_entry.id   AF-A0A2H5VMA1-F1
#
_cell.length_a   1.000
_cell.length_b   1.000
_cell.length_c   1.000
_cell.angle_alpha   90.00
_cell.angle_beta   90.00
_cell.angle_gamma   90.00
#
_symmetry.space_group_name_H-M   'P 1'
#
loop_
_entity.id
_entity.type
_entity.pdbx_description
1 polymer ?
#
loop_
_entity_poly.entity_id
_entity_poly.type
_entity_poly.pdbx_seq_one_letter_code
_entity_poly.pdbx_strand_id
1 'polypeptide(L)'
;MLRESLLRYWRWTIGLGLAGSFFLTPLLAQAQEVPARTFQRSGRLLSKRIEVKGAEAIRLLCEGMAEDDLIVVRSQGKDVQIIGGVYHGVPFRRGARGSRLSSLFPLSYAPLPEETLEVRGAEIVFRRPIALRGVVFLDISVPEGVRVHWVVNGHAVLDASLREPLSFSDGRLGIGSRTVAETAMRAVFRDWMEDKVIPLSEPGEYAVPWCRLVVRKKVELGIKAGEVRRVILGIDETGRVVRTLAFTDDGRRDAEVEARMQQWEFEPFLVDGRPVRVVTMLTLR
;
A
#
# COMPACT_ATOMS: atom_id res chain seq x y z
N MET A 1 84.20 43.78 -9.53
CA MET A 1 83.99 42.66 -8.58
C MET A 1 83.40 41.52 -9.37
N LEU A 2 84.20 40.53 -9.79
CA LEU A 2 84.36 39.22 -9.11
C LEU A 2 82.99 38.56 -8.86
N ARG A 3 82.66 37.33 -9.29
CA ARG A 3 83.43 36.21 -9.85
C ARG A 3 82.40 35.12 -10.26
N GLU A 4 82.79 34.25 -11.19
CA GLU A 4 82.70 32.76 -11.17
C GLU A 4 81.65 32.09 -10.24
N SER A 5 80.97 30.98 -10.53
CA SER A 5 81.29 29.82 -11.38
C SER A 5 80.18 28.76 -11.26
N LEU A 6 79.93 28.05 -12.37
CA LEU A 6 79.72 26.61 -12.53
C LEU A 6 79.60 25.73 -11.27
N LEU A 7 78.61 24.83 -11.26
CA LEU A 7 78.80 23.41 -10.91
C LEU A 7 77.66 22.53 -11.47
N ARG A 8 78.08 21.53 -12.27
CA ARG A 8 77.30 20.37 -12.76
C ARG A 8 77.20 19.30 -11.67
N TYR A 9 76.10 18.56 -11.59
CA TYR A 9 76.02 17.16 -11.13
C TYR A 9 74.75 16.53 -11.74
N TRP A 10 74.84 15.68 -12.77
CA TRP A 10 74.94 14.20 -12.76
C TRP A 10 73.74 13.43 -12.14
N ARG A 11 72.99 12.80 -13.07
CA ARG A 11 72.20 11.54 -13.02
C ARG A 11 72.01 10.81 -11.68
N TRP A 12 70.75 10.41 -11.43
CA TRP A 12 70.40 9.02 -11.09
C TRP A 12 69.07 8.63 -11.75
N THR A 13 69.05 7.39 -12.29
CA THR A 13 67.88 6.65 -12.77
C THR A 13 67.58 5.59 -11.72
N ILE A 14 66.36 5.58 -11.16
CA ILE A 14 65.68 4.47 -10.46
C ILE A 14 64.18 4.84 -10.64
N GLY A 15 63.26 4.03 -11.15
CA GLY A 15 63.04 2.61 -11.05
C GLY A 15 61.59 2.42 -10.57
N LEU A 16 60.85 1.55 -11.25
CA LEU A 16 59.42 1.22 -11.13
C LEU A 16 58.75 1.45 -9.76
N GLY A 17 57.53 2.00 -9.81
CA GLY A 17 56.52 1.90 -8.76
C GLY A 17 55.13 1.88 -9.36
N LEU A 18 54.62 0.68 -9.65
CA LEU A 18 53.20 0.40 -9.92
C LEU A 18 52.37 0.86 -8.72
N ALA A 19 51.68 2.01 -8.83
CA ALA A 19 50.60 2.37 -7.94
C ALA A 19 49.28 2.13 -8.68
N GLY A 20 48.75 0.92 -8.51
CA GLY A 20 47.40 0.57 -8.94
C GLY A 20 46.41 1.53 -8.32
N SER A 21 45.81 2.37 -9.17
CA SER A 21 44.65 3.17 -8.79
C SER A 21 43.46 2.21 -8.72
N PHE A 22 43.13 1.78 -7.50
CA PHE A 22 41.85 1.16 -7.21
C PHE A 22 40.76 2.21 -7.43
N PHE A 23 40.21 2.26 -8.63
CA PHE A 23 38.90 2.85 -8.85
C PHE A 23 37.88 1.93 -8.16
N LEU A 24 37.51 2.28 -6.93
CA LEU A 24 36.26 1.83 -6.33
C LEU A 24 35.11 2.47 -7.13
N THR A 25 34.72 1.84 -8.24
CA THR A 25 33.42 2.09 -8.84
C THR A 25 32.36 1.61 -7.85
N PRO A 26 31.42 2.47 -7.39
CA PRO A 26 30.25 1.96 -6.71
C PRO A 26 29.50 1.09 -7.73
N LEU A 27 29.25 -0.16 -7.34
CA LEU A 27 28.40 -1.08 -8.08
C LEU A 27 26.99 -0.46 -8.09
N LEU A 28 26.67 0.33 -9.12
CA LEU A 28 25.32 0.81 -9.37
C LEU A 28 24.47 -0.41 -9.69
N ALA A 29 23.64 -0.82 -8.74
CA ALA A 29 22.61 -1.83 -8.95
C ALA A 29 21.74 -1.39 -10.13
N GLN A 30 21.85 -2.11 -11.25
CA GLN A 30 21.00 -1.88 -12.42
C GLN A 30 19.61 -2.47 -12.11
N ALA A 31 18.63 -1.59 -11.91
CA ALA A 31 17.23 -1.97 -11.93
C ALA A 31 16.71 -1.85 -13.36
N GLN A 32 16.18 -2.94 -13.90
CA GLN A 32 15.53 -2.95 -15.20
C GLN A 32 14.02 -2.96 -14.96
N GLU A 33 13.32 -1.92 -15.42
CA GLU A 33 11.87 -1.89 -15.39
C GLU A 33 11.35 -2.94 -16.38
N VAL A 34 10.71 -3.99 -15.86
CA VAL A 34 9.99 -4.95 -16.70
C VAL A 34 8.59 -4.37 -16.96
N PRO A 35 8.18 -4.15 -18.22
CA PRO A 35 6.85 -3.64 -18.50
C PRO A 35 5.81 -4.64 -18.00
N ALA A 36 5.12 -4.30 -16.92
CA ALA A 36 3.88 -4.98 -16.56
C ALA A 36 2.83 -4.54 -17.59
N ARG A 37 2.22 -5.49 -18.30
CA ARG A 37 1.14 -5.20 -19.26
C ARG A 37 0.08 -4.35 -18.59
N THR A 38 -0.03 -3.08 -18.99
CA THR A 38 -1.07 -2.15 -18.60
C THR A 38 -2.39 -2.58 -19.25
N PHE A 39 -3.37 -2.97 -18.44
CA PHE A 39 -4.69 -3.38 -18.92
C PHE A 39 -5.60 -2.17 -19.01
N GLN A 40 -6.12 -1.91 -20.21
CA GLN A 40 -7.12 -0.89 -20.48
C GLN A 40 -8.48 -1.25 -19.84
N ARG A 41 -9.11 -0.25 -19.22
CA ARG A 41 -10.53 -0.20 -18.79
C ARG A 41 -10.97 -1.19 -17.69
N SER A 42 -10.80 -0.78 -16.42
CA SER A 42 -11.66 -1.05 -15.23
C SER A 42 -10.85 -1.34 -13.95
N GLY A 43 -11.08 -0.55 -12.88
CA GLY A 43 -10.93 -0.98 -11.48
C GLY A 43 -9.58 -1.41 -10.92
N ARG A 44 -8.43 -1.13 -11.58
CA ARG A 44 -7.12 -1.58 -11.09
C ARG A 44 -6.42 -0.52 -10.26
N LEU A 45 -5.76 -0.98 -9.20
CA LEU A 45 -4.75 -0.23 -8.45
C LEU A 45 -3.50 -0.04 -9.32
N LEU A 46 -2.68 0.95 -8.99
CA LEU A 46 -1.30 1.03 -9.48
C LEU A 46 -0.62 -0.30 -9.17
N SER A 47 0.15 -0.85 -10.11
CA SER A 47 0.89 -2.09 -9.93
C SER A 47 2.20 -2.03 -10.71
N LYS A 48 3.32 -2.02 -10.00
CA LYS A 48 4.67 -1.98 -10.59
C LYS A 48 5.53 -3.09 -10.01
N ARG A 49 6.30 -3.77 -10.86
CA ARG A 49 7.29 -4.78 -10.47
C ARG A 49 8.66 -4.30 -10.94
N ILE A 50 9.63 -4.37 -10.04
CA ILE A 50 10.99 -3.86 -10.27
C ILE A 50 11.96 -4.96 -9.89
N GLU A 51 12.77 -5.40 -10.85
CA GLU A 51 13.85 -6.33 -10.59
C GLU A 51 15.04 -5.54 -10.02
N VAL A 52 15.45 -5.86 -8.79
CA VAL A 52 16.59 -5.23 -8.12
C VAL A 52 17.69 -6.27 -7.94
N LYS A 53 18.63 -6.32 -8.88
CA LYS A 53 19.70 -7.34 -8.88
C LYS A 53 20.78 -7.00 -7.86
N GLY A 54 21.03 -7.93 -6.93
CA GLY A 54 22.19 -7.90 -6.04
C GLY A 54 22.24 -6.73 -5.05
N ALA A 55 21.11 -6.05 -4.81
CA ALA A 55 21.08 -4.97 -3.83
C ALA A 55 20.96 -5.54 -2.41
N GLU A 56 21.92 -5.19 -1.56
CA GLU A 56 21.87 -5.50 -0.12
C GLU A 56 20.88 -4.60 0.63
N ALA A 57 20.58 -3.44 0.06
CA ALA A 57 19.65 -2.47 0.62
C ALA A 57 18.77 -1.81 -0.44
N ILE A 58 17.52 -1.53 -0.07
CA ILE A 58 16.57 -0.73 -0.85
C ILE A 58 16.26 0.55 -0.07
N ARG A 59 16.28 1.67 -0.78
CA ARG A 59 15.91 2.97 -0.25
C ARG A 59 14.50 3.32 -0.68
N LEU A 60 13.60 3.47 0.27
CA LEU A 60 12.21 3.86 0.04
C LEU A 60 12.00 5.29 0.56
N LEU A 61 11.69 6.21 -0.36
CA LEU A 61 11.41 7.61 -0.05
C LEU A 61 9.92 7.87 -0.34
N CYS A 62 9.17 8.32 0.66
CA CYS A 62 7.77 8.71 0.49
C CYS A 62 7.61 10.19 0.85
N GLU A 63 7.29 11.02 -0.15
CA GLU A 63 7.27 12.48 -0.05
C GLU A 63 5.85 13.03 -0.13
N GLY A 64 5.56 14.02 0.70
CA GLY A 64 4.27 14.71 0.72
C GLY A 64 3.13 13.88 1.31
N MET A 65 3.44 12.83 2.06
CA MET A 65 2.43 11.94 2.66
C MET A 65 1.53 12.70 3.63
N ALA A 66 0.22 12.53 3.49
CA ALA A 66 -0.75 13.04 4.44
C ALA A 66 -0.81 12.17 5.70
N GLU A 67 -1.28 12.73 6.81
CA GLU A 67 -1.43 12.03 8.10
C GLU A 67 -2.33 10.78 7.97
N ASP A 68 -3.34 10.87 7.10
CA ASP A 68 -4.29 9.79 6.84
C ASP A 68 -3.78 8.72 5.86
N ASP A 69 -2.66 8.92 5.18
CA ASP A 69 -2.16 7.96 4.22
C ASP A 69 -1.61 6.70 4.92
N LEU A 70 -1.62 5.58 4.20
CA LEU A 70 -1.19 4.27 4.70
C LEU A 70 -0.13 3.68 3.77
N ILE A 71 1.06 3.42 4.31
CA ILE A 71 2.08 2.67 3.57
C ILE A 71 2.35 1.38 4.33
N VAL A 72 2.38 0.26 3.63
CA VAL A 72 2.73 -1.05 4.14
C VAL A 72 3.97 -1.54 3.40
N VAL A 73 4.97 -1.99 4.14
CA VAL A 73 6.19 -2.59 3.60
C VAL A 73 6.30 -4.03 4.09
N ARG A 74 6.57 -4.96 3.18
CA ARG A 74 6.64 -6.40 3.43
C ARG A 74 7.94 -6.96 2.86
N SER A 75 8.55 -7.91 3.55
CA SER A 75 9.67 -8.70 3.02
C SER A 75 9.11 -9.99 2.43
N GLN A 76 8.88 -10.02 1.12
CA GLN A 76 8.30 -11.18 0.44
C GLN A 76 8.75 -11.25 -1.02
N GLY A 77 9.14 -12.45 -1.45
CA GLY A 77 9.45 -12.72 -2.85
C GLY A 77 10.86 -12.29 -3.26
N LYS A 78 11.08 -12.17 -4.57
CA LYS A 78 12.41 -11.95 -5.17
C LYS A 78 12.61 -10.56 -5.75
N ASP A 79 11.52 -9.89 -6.08
CA ASP A 79 11.51 -8.58 -6.73
C ASP A 79 10.78 -7.59 -5.84
N VAL A 80 11.00 -6.30 -6.10
CA VAL A 80 10.13 -5.30 -5.51
C VAL A 80 8.79 -5.30 -6.25
N GLN A 81 7.70 -5.33 -5.50
CA GLN A 81 6.35 -5.16 -6.02
C GLN A 81 5.67 -4.02 -5.26
N ILE A 82 5.11 -3.07 -6.00
CA ILE A 82 4.42 -1.90 -5.46
C ILE A 82 3.00 -1.92 -6.00
N ILE A 83 2.03 -1.95 -5.09
CA ILE A 83 0.61 -1.85 -5.42
C ILE A 83 -0.01 -0.73 -4.61
N GLY A 84 -0.82 0.12 -5.23
CA GLY A 84 -1.41 1.23 -4.48
C GLY A 84 -2.57 1.94 -5.16
N GLY A 85 -3.29 2.70 -4.36
CA GLY A 85 -4.46 3.43 -4.82
C GLY A 85 -4.81 4.57 -3.91
N VAL A 86 -5.97 5.14 -4.19
CA VAL A 86 -6.56 6.22 -3.43
C VAL A 86 -7.97 5.82 -3.08
N TYR A 87 -8.29 5.90 -1.79
CA TYR A 87 -9.66 5.84 -1.32
C TYR A 87 -10.22 7.26 -1.26
N HIS A 88 -11.24 7.54 -2.06
CA HIS A 88 -11.96 8.81 -2.09
C HIS A 88 -13.07 8.80 -1.03
N GLY A 89 -12.67 8.80 0.23
CA GLY A 89 -13.56 8.93 1.38
C GLY A 89 -12.77 9.29 2.64
N VAL A 90 -13.47 9.40 3.77
CA VAL A 90 -12.82 9.62 5.07
C VAL A 90 -12.59 8.26 5.72
N PRO A 91 -11.39 7.97 6.25
CA PRO A 91 -11.10 6.70 6.89
C PRO A 91 -11.83 6.59 8.23
N PHE A 92 -12.21 5.37 8.59
CA PHE A 92 -12.78 5.01 9.89
C PHE A 92 -11.66 4.89 10.93
N ARG A 93 -11.72 5.70 12.00
CA ARG A 93 -10.76 5.73 13.12
C ARG A 93 -11.44 5.38 14.44
N ARG A 94 -10.79 4.59 15.30
CA ARG A 94 -11.29 4.26 16.65
C ARG A 94 -11.09 5.46 17.58
N GLY A 95 -12.11 5.84 18.33
CA GLY A 95 -11.97 6.86 19.39
C GLY A 95 -12.14 8.31 18.95
N ALA A 96 -12.69 8.58 17.75
CA ALA A 96 -13.19 9.90 17.39
C ALA A 96 -14.39 10.29 18.29
N ARG A 97 -14.11 10.68 19.54
CA ARG A 97 -15.12 11.18 20.47
C ARG A 97 -15.80 12.40 19.85
N GLY A 98 -17.09 12.27 19.55
CA GLY A 98 -17.92 13.38 19.09
C GLY A 98 -17.94 13.62 17.57
N SER A 99 -17.15 12.89 16.77
CA SER A 99 -17.29 12.96 15.31
C SER A 99 -18.12 11.79 14.83
N ARG A 100 -19.35 12.10 14.40
CA ARG A 100 -20.07 11.28 13.42
C ARG A 100 -19.10 10.88 12.30
N LEU A 101 -19.08 9.60 11.90
CA LEU A 101 -18.11 9.02 10.96
C LEU A 101 -18.61 9.12 9.52
N SER A 102 -17.94 9.81 8.59
CA SER A 102 -18.45 10.05 7.23
C SER A 102 -19.14 8.85 6.56
N SER A 103 -20.17 9.11 5.73
CA SER A 103 -20.79 8.06 4.92
C SER A 103 -19.74 7.19 4.26
N LEU A 104 -19.94 5.88 4.28
CA LEU A 104 -19.16 4.99 3.43
C LEU A 104 -19.84 4.86 2.06
N PHE A 105 -20.93 5.56 1.79
CA PHE A 105 -21.51 5.66 0.47
C PHE A 105 -21.15 7.00 -0.21
N PRO A 106 -20.44 7.00 -1.35
CA PRO A 106 -19.89 5.85 -2.08
C PRO A 106 -18.48 5.43 -1.63
N LEU A 107 -18.26 4.12 -1.39
CA LEU A 107 -16.93 3.52 -1.32
C LEU A 107 -16.28 3.61 -2.71
N SER A 108 -15.28 4.47 -2.86
CA SER A 108 -14.66 4.74 -4.16
C SER A 108 -13.14 4.62 -4.08
N TYR A 109 -12.59 3.75 -4.91
CA TYR A 109 -11.15 3.55 -5.07
C TYR A 109 -10.71 3.94 -6.48
N ALA A 110 -9.54 4.56 -6.59
CA ALA A 110 -8.90 4.85 -7.87
C ALA A 110 -7.43 4.41 -7.86
N PRO A 111 -6.85 4.06 -9.03
CA PRO A 111 -5.40 3.88 -9.13
C PRO A 111 -4.66 5.18 -8.79
N LEU A 112 -3.46 5.03 -8.23
CA LEU A 112 -2.49 6.12 -8.24
C LEU A 112 -1.96 6.33 -9.67
N PRO A 113 -1.72 7.59 -10.09
CA PRO A 113 -1.04 7.86 -11.35
C PRO A 113 0.37 7.26 -11.36
N GLU A 114 0.84 6.73 -12.49
CA GLU A 114 2.15 6.07 -12.57
C GLU A 114 3.31 7.04 -12.30
N GLU A 115 3.14 8.32 -12.67
CA GLU A 115 4.12 9.39 -12.44
C GLU A 115 4.37 9.70 -10.95
N THR A 116 3.53 9.19 -10.05
CA THR A 116 3.77 9.29 -8.60
C THR A 116 4.93 8.43 -8.13
N LEU A 117 5.40 7.49 -8.97
CA LEU A 117 6.40 6.52 -8.60
C LEU A 117 7.63 6.58 -9.53
N GLU A 118 8.74 7.00 -8.97
CA GLU A 118 10.04 7.03 -9.63
C GLU A 118 10.94 5.92 -9.09
N VAL A 119 11.68 5.26 -9.99
CA VAL A 119 12.57 4.15 -9.65
C VAL A 119 13.95 4.44 -10.23
N ARG A 120 14.98 4.41 -9.38
CA ARG A 120 16.38 4.67 -9.73
C ARG A 120 17.28 3.61 -9.09
N GLY A 121 17.48 2.49 -9.80
CA GLY A 121 18.21 1.36 -9.23
C GLY A 121 17.48 0.79 -8.01
N ALA A 122 18.16 0.74 -6.86
CA ALA A 122 17.57 0.32 -5.58
C ALA A 122 16.88 1.45 -4.79
N GLU A 123 16.79 2.65 -5.36
CA GLU A 123 16.03 3.77 -4.79
C GLU A 123 14.63 3.86 -5.43
N ILE A 124 13.62 3.93 -4.58
CA ILE A 124 12.22 4.03 -4.95
C ILE A 124 11.67 5.29 -4.29
N VAL A 125 11.13 6.18 -5.11
CA VAL A 125 10.57 7.45 -4.65
C VAL A 125 9.10 7.51 -5.00
N PHE A 126 8.26 7.55 -3.98
CA PHE A 126 6.85 7.89 -4.11
C PHE A 126 6.65 9.36 -3.79
N ARG A 127 6.02 10.10 -4.70
CA ARG A 127 5.65 11.51 -4.51
C ARG A 127 4.15 11.65 -4.55
N ARG A 128 3.57 12.04 -3.43
CA ARG A 128 2.14 12.30 -3.32
C ARG A 128 1.78 13.57 -4.12
N PRO A 129 0.90 13.52 -5.14
CA PRO A 129 0.45 14.73 -5.81
C PRO A 129 -0.33 15.64 -4.87
N ILE A 130 -0.02 16.93 -4.89
CA ILE A 130 -0.67 17.93 -4.02
C ILE A 130 -2.18 18.01 -4.31
N ALA A 131 -2.58 17.87 -5.58
CA ALA A 131 -3.98 17.93 -5.99
C ALA A 131 -4.79 16.67 -5.64
N LEU A 132 -4.14 15.58 -5.23
CA LEU A 132 -4.81 14.30 -5.02
C LEU A 132 -5.62 14.29 -3.72
N ARG A 133 -6.93 14.11 -3.82
CA ARG A 133 -7.84 14.05 -2.67
C ARG A 133 -8.15 12.62 -2.25
N GLY A 134 -8.20 12.37 -0.95
CA GLY A 134 -8.48 11.07 -0.36
C GLY A 134 -7.27 10.46 0.33
N VAL A 135 -7.46 9.24 0.82
CA VAL A 135 -6.44 8.45 1.52
C VAL A 135 -5.62 7.68 0.51
N VAL A 136 -4.33 7.97 0.40
CA VAL A 136 -3.39 7.15 -0.36
C VAL A 136 -3.09 5.90 0.44
N PHE A 137 -3.09 4.75 -0.24
CA PHE A 137 -2.51 3.54 0.32
C PHE A 137 -1.52 2.90 -0.65
N LEU A 138 -0.42 2.41 -0.08
CA LEU A 138 0.66 1.73 -0.79
C LEU A 138 1.00 0.43 -0.07
N ASP A 139 1.12 -0.65 -0.83
CA ASP A 139 1.60 -1.95 -0.39
C ASP A 139 2.88 -2.27 -1.18
N ILE A 140 3.99 -2.36 -0.48
CA ILE A 140 5.33 -2.49 -1.05
C ILE A 140 5.95 -3.78 -0.54
N SER A 141 6.02 -4.80 -1.39
CA SER A 141 6.85 -5.98 -1.14
C SER A 141 8.26 -5.71 -1.62
N VAL A 142 9.25 -5.93 -0.76
CA VAL A 142 10.67 -5.96 -1.10
C VAL A 142 11.19 -7.41 -1.07
N PRO A 143 12.29 -7.71 -1.77
CA PRO A 143 12.89 -9.04 -1.74
C PRO A 143 13.27 -9.47 -0.32
N GLU A 144 13.17 -10.77 -0.07
CA GLU A 144 13.43 -11.32 1.26
C GLU A 144 14.87 -11.08 1.73
N GLY A 145 15.01 -10.66 3.00
CA GLY A 145 16.30 -10.43 3.65
C GLY A 145 16.96 -9.09 3.32
N VAL A 146 16.48 -8.35 2.32
CA VAL A 146 17.03 -7.04 1.95
C VAL A 146 16.79 -6.03 3.07
N ARG A 147 17.81 -5.20 3.34
CA ARG A 147 17.69 -4.10 4.29
C ARG A 147 16.87 -2.97 3.68
N VAL A 148 15.89 -2.44 4.40
CA VAL A 148 15.08 -1.30 3.93
C VAL A 148 15.46 -0.05 4.70
N HIS A 149 15.93 0.96 3.97
CA HIS A 149 16.06 2.31 4.47
C HIS A 149 14.84 3.12 4.05
N TRP A 150 13.91 3.31 4.98
CA TRP A 150 12.62 3.94 4.73
C TRP A 150 12.58 5.35 5.33
N VAL A 151 12.31 6.34 4.48
CA VAL A 151 12.14 7.74 4.85
C VAL A 151 10.75 8.20 4.43
N VAL A 152 10.04 8.87 5.34
CA VAL A 152 8.74 9.48 5.07
C VAL A 152 8.81 10.97 5.41
N ASN A 153 8.44 11.83 4.47
CA ASN A 153 8.48 13.29 4.61
C ASN A 153 9.83 13.81 5.16
N GLY A 154 10.93 13.22 4.71
CA GLY A 154 12.29 13.58 5.14
C GLY A 154 12.74 12.99 6.49
N HIS A 155 11.86 12.27 7.20
CA HIS A 155 12.19 11.62 8.47
C HIS A 155 12.50 10.14 8.26
N ALA A 156 13.66 9.68 8.76
CA ALA A 156 13.99 8.27 8.76
C ALA A 156 13.05 7.50 9.69
N VAL A 157 12.29 6.57 9.11
CA VAL A 157 11.28 5.76 9.81
C VAL A 157 11.85 4.39 10.17
N LEU A 158 12.61 3.79 9.27
CA LEU A 158 13.19 2.45 9.43
C LEU A 158 14.55 2.35 8.73
N ASP A 159 15.48 1.62 9.33
CA ASP A 159 16.72 1.19 8.68
C ASP A 159 17.10 -0.24 9.12
N ALA A 160 16.38 -1.23 8.59
CA ALA A 160 16.51 -2.63 8.99
C ALA A 160 15.95 -3.59 7.93
N SER A 161 16.32 -4.88 8.01
CA SER A 161 15.61 -5.95 7.29
C SER A 161 14.31 -6.30 8.01
N LEU A 162 13.22 -6.51 7.27
CA LEU A 162 11.91 -6.79 7.83
C LEU A 162 11.72 -8.29 8.06
N ARG A 163 11.19 -8.66 9.24
CA ARG A 163 10.74 -10.04 9.53
C ARG A 163 9.22 -10.18 9.47
N GLU A 164 8.52 -9.08 9.67
CA GLU A 164 7.07 -8.98 9.62
C GLU A 164 6.68 -7.74 8.82
N PRO A 165 5.47 -7.73 8.21
CA PRO A 165 4.94 -6.52 7.59
C PRO A 165 4.93 -5.34 8.56
N LEU A 166 5.39 -4.19 8.10
CA LEU A 166 5.31 -2.93 8.84
C LEU A 166 4.39 -1.96 8.11
N SER A 167 3.63 -1.18 8.87
CA SER A 167 2.83 -0.07 8.35
C SER A 167 3.34 1.25 8.90
N PHE A 168 3.20 2.31 8.11
CA PHE A 168 3.35 3.69 8.53
C PHE A 168 2.06 4.45 8.22
N SER A 169 1.50 5.08 9.25
CA SER A 169 0.32 5.93 9.16
C SER A 169 0.21 6.78 10.42
N ASP A 170 -0.45 7.95 10.36
CA ASP A 170 -0.60 8.85 11.52
C ASP A 170 0.77 9.24 12.15
N GLY A 171 1.81 9.32 11.31
CA GLY A 171 3.18 9.60 11.75
C GLY A 171 3.85 8.47 12.56
N ARG A 172 3.27 7.27 12.61
CA ARG A 172 3.73 6.17 13.48
C ARG A 172 3.92 4.87 12.72
N LEU A 173 4.90 4.08 13.17
CA LEU A 173 5.05 2.69 12.78
C LEU A 173 4.08 1.79 13.55
N GLY A 174 3.57 0.77 12.88
CA GLY A 174 2.75 -0.27 13.47
C GLY A 174 2.77 -1.56 12.65
N ILE A 175 1.98 -2.55 13.08
CA ILE A 175 1.88 -3.84 12.39
C ILE A 175 1.27 -3.65 11.00
N GLY A 176 1.99 -4.08 9.98
CA GLY A 176 1.56 -4.04 8.58
C GLY A 176 0.57 -5.14 8.24
N SER A 177 -0.18 -4.91 7.17
CA SER A 177 -1.08 -5.93 6.63
C SER A 177 -0.31 -7.03 5.91
N ARG A 178 -0.90 -8.23 5.86
CA ARG A 178 -0.22 -9.39 5.23
C ARG A 178 -0.49 -9.50 3.73
N THR A 179 -1.52 -8.83 3.25
CA THR A 179 -1.98 -8.87 1.87
C THR A 179 -2.34 -7.48 1.39
N VAL A 180 -2.31 -7.29 0.07
CA VAL A 180 -2.65 -6.01 -0.56
C VAL A 180 -4.12 -5.67 -0.33
N ALA A 181 -5.01 -6.66 -0.40
CA ALA A 181 -6.42 -6.45 -0.10
C ALA A 181 -6.62 -5.93 1.33
N GLU A 182 -5.92 -6.48 2.32
CA GLU A 182 -6.01 -6.01 3.68
C GLU A 182 -5.48 -4.57 3.82
N THR A 183 -4.39 -4.22 3.11
CA THR A 183 -3.88 -2.84 3.02
C THR A 183 -4.94 -1.88 2.46
N ALA A 184 -5.58 -2.24 1.33
CA ALA A 184 -6.66 -1.45 0.73
C ALA A 184 -7.82 -1.26 1.73
N MET A 185 -8.23 -2.35 2.41
CA MET A 185 -9.31 -2.31 3.39
C MET A 185 -8.97 -1.42 4.58
N ARG A 186 -7.74 -1.43 5.09
CA ARG A 186 -7.30 -0.56 6.19
C ARG A 186 -7.21 0.92 5.80
N ALA A 187 -7.11 1.24 4.52
CA ALA A 187 -7.26 2.62 4.05
C ALA A 187 -8.67 3.18 4.33
N VAL A 188 -9.67 2.30 4.41
CA VAL A 188 -11.04 2.65 4.80
C VAL A 188 -11.27 2.38 6.28
N PHE A 189 -10.78 1.25 6.79
CA PHE A 189 -11.12 0.68 8.09
C PHE A 189 -9.87 0.50 8.96
N ARG A 190 -9.27 1.61 9.36
CA ARG A 190 -7.93 1.62 9.99
C ARG A 190 -7.86 0.77 11.26
N ASP A 191 -8.90 0.88 12.10
CA ASP A 191 -8.96 0.28 13.43
C ASP A 191 -10.20 -0.61 13.65
N TRP A 192 -10.95 -0.95 12.58
CA TRP A 192 -12.16 -1.73 12.74
C TRP A 192 -11.82 -3.20 12.99
N MET A 193 -11.83 -3.58 14.26
CA MET A 193 -11.89 -4.97 14.73
C MET A 193 -12.76 -5.09 15.97
N GLU A 194 -14.08 -4.89 15.84
CA GLU A 194 -14.98 -5.08 16.98
C GLU A 194 -16.34 -5.67 16.56
N ASP A 195 -16.91 -6.52 17.41
CA ASP A 195 -18.28 -7.05 17.36
C ASP A 195 -19.37 -5.99 17.64
N LYS A 196 -19.02 -4.70 17.54
CA LYS A 196 -19.90 -3.58 17.86
C LYS A 196 -20.54 -3.00 16.60
N VAL A 197 -21.79 -2.57 16.77
CA VAL A 197 -22.53 -1.76 15.78
C VAL A 197 -22.18 -0.31 16.02
N ILE A 198 -21.79 0.40 14.96
CA ILE A 198 -21.23 1.75 15.06
C ILE A 198 -21.99 2.69 14.12
N PRO A 199 -22.60 3.78 14.62
CA PRO A 199 -23.29 4.75 13.78
C PRO A 199 -22.30 5.52 12.90
N LEU A 200 -22.68 5.73 11.64
CA LEU A 200 -21.96 6.57 10.68
C LEU A 200 -22.59 7.98 10.62
N SER A 201 -22.10 8.84 9.74
CA SER A 201 -22.35 10.29 9.72
C SER A 201 -23.66 10.61 9.08
N GLU A 202 -23.98 9.86 8.05
CA GLU A 202 -25.31 9.89 7.48
C GLU A 202 -26.27 9.26 8.47
N PRO A 203 -27.30 10.00 8.90
CA PRO A 203 -28.33 9.43 9.74
C PRO A 203 -28.89 8.14 9.12
N GLY A 204 -29.01 7.10 9.94
CA GLY A 204 -29.52 5.80 9.50
C GLY A 204 -28.49 4.94 8.75
N GLU A 205 -27.19 5.24 8.80
CA GLU A 205 -26.13 4.38 8.27
C GLU A 205 -25.26 3.83 9.40
N TYR A 206 -24.96 2.53 9.38
CA TYR A 206 -24.22 1.85 10.44
C TYR A 206 -23.17 0.89 9.88
N ALA A 207 -22.00 0.90 10.52
CA ALA A 207 -21.01 -0.15 10.42
C ALA A 207 -21.44 -1.34 11.29
N VAL A 208 -21.66 -2.51 10.68
CA VAL A 208 -22.15 -3.73 11.37
C VAL A 208 -21.25 -4.93 11.08
N PRO A 209 -20.81 -5.68 12.11
CA PRO A 209 -20.05 -6.91 11.92
C PRO A 209 -20.84 -7.97 11.15
N TRP A 210 -20.18 -8.67 10.23
CA TRP A 210 -20.81 -9.73 9.41
C TRP A 210 -21.57 -10.77 10.24
N CYS A 211 -21.02 -11.16 11.39
CA CYS A 211 -21.61 -12.16 12.28
C CYS A 211 -22.97 -11.76 12.87
N ARG A 212 -23.36 -10.48 12.78
CA ARG A 212 -24.65 -9.97 13.26
C ARG A 212 -25.72 -9.88 12.18
N LEU A 213 -25.39 -10.22 10.94
CA LEU A 213 -26.31 -10.15 9.81
C LEU A 213 -26.89 -11.52 9.50
N VAL A 214 -28.17 -11.56 9.18
CA VAL A 214 -28.89 -12.78 8.80
C VAL A 214 -29.09 -12.77 7.29
N VAL A 215 -28.49 -13.74 6.60
CA VAL A 215 -28.63 -13.90 5.15
C VAL A 215 -29.97 -14.58 4.85
N ARG A 216 -30.85 -13.91 4.11
CA ARG A 216 -32.14 -14.44 3.68
C ARG A 216 -32.06 -15.14 2.33
N LYS A 217 -31.26 -14.58 1.42
CA LYS A 217 -31.00 -15.14 0.08
C LYS A 217 -29.50 -15.12 -0.18
N LYS A 218 -28.96 -16.27 -0.53
CA LYS A 218 -27.54 -16.46 -0.89
C LYS A 218 -27.43 -17.00 -2.31
N VAL A 219 -26.50 -16.43 -3.07
CA VAL A 219 -26.09 -16.93 -4.39
C VAL A 219 -24.67 -17.48 -4.30
N GLU A 220 -24.42 -18.60 -4.96
CA GLU A 220 -23.11 -19.24 -5.02
C GLU A 220 -22.07 -18.31 -5.66
N LEU A 221 -20.91 -18.16 -5.02
CA LEU A 221 -19.90 -17.19 -5.46
C LEU A 221 -18.83 -17.82 -6.36
N GLY A 222 -18.73 -19.15 -6.40
CA GLY A 222 -17.73 -19.85 -7.23
C GLY A 222 -16.29 -19.68 -6.73
N ILE A 223 -16.13 -19.38 -5.45
CA ILE A 223 -14.81 -19.28 -4.80
C ILE A 223 -14.30 -20.71 -4.59
N LYS A 224 -13.12 -20.98 -5.13
CA LYS A 224 -12.49 -22.31 -5.05
C LYS A 224 -11.74 -22.46 -3.73
N ALA A 225 -11.57 -23.72 -3.30
CA ALA A 225 -10.77 -24.03 -2.12
C ALA A 225 -9.36 -23.42 -2.21
N GLY A 226 -8.99 -22.66 -1.17
CA GLY A 226 -7.70 -21.96 -1.09
C GLY A 226 -7.72 -20.55 -1.67
N GLU A 227 -8.80 -20.12 -2.32
CA GLU A 227 -8.98 -18.73 -2.72
C GLU A 227 -9.58 -17.91 -1.58
N VAL A 228 -9.05 -16.70 -1.38
CA VAL A 228 -9.60 -15.75 -0.40
C VAL A 228 -10.13 -14.52 -1.13
N ARG A 229 -11.31 -14.05 -0.70
CA ARG A 229 -11.83 -12.74 -1.10
C ARG A 229 -12.16 -11.90 0.12
N ARG A 230 -11.64 -10.68 0.17
CA ARG A 230 -12.06 -9.67 1.15
C ARG A 230 -13.12 -8.80 0.52
N VAL A 231 -14.27 -8.70 1.17
CA VAL A 231 -15.44 -8.03 0.61
C VAL A 231 -15.95 -6.95 1.56
N ILE A 232 -16.32 -5.80 1.00
CA ILE A 232 -17.15 -4.79 1.64
C ILE A 232 -18.52 -4.81 0.99
N LEU A 233 -19.57 -4.86 1.80
CA LEU A 233 -20.95 -4.74 1.35
C LEU A 233 -21.58 -3.47 1.89
N GLY A 234 -22.36 -2.82 1.03
CA GLY A 234 -23.34 -1.83 1.40
C GLY A 234 -24.75 -2.41 1.21
N ILE A 235 -25.52 -2.45 2.29
CA ILE A 235 -26.85 -3.04 2.37
C ILE A 235 -27.84 -1.92 2.72
N ASP A 236 -28.95 -1.83 1.99
CA ASP A 236 -29.99 -0.84 2.23
C ASP A 236 -30.96 -1.23 3.37
N GLU A 237 -31.89 -0.34 3.70
CA GLU A 237 -32.89 -0.50 4.76
C GLU A 237 -33.84 -1.69 4.50
N THR A 238 -33.92 -2.19 3.27
CA THR A 238 -34.73 -3.36 2.91
C THR A 238 -33.97 -4.67 3.02
N GLY A 239 -32.67 -4.61 3.33
CA GLY A 239 -31.77 -5.75 3.37
C GLY A 239 -31.18 -6.13 2.01
N ARG A 240 -31.31 -5.30 0.97
CA ARG A 240 -30.71 -5.58 -0.35
C ARG A 240 -29.28 -5.09 -0.40
N VAL A 241 -28.39 -5.86 -1.02
CA VAL A 241 -27.03 -5.42 -1.32
C VAL A 241 -27.06 -4.41 -2.46
N VAL A 242 -26.79 -3.15 -2.14
CA VAL A 242 -26.77 -2.04 -3.11
C VAL A 242 -25.35 -1.69 -3.57
N ARG A 243 -24.33 -2.13 -2.84
CA ARG A 243 -22.91 -1.94 -3.17
C ARG A 243 -22.09 -3.14 -2.76
N THR A 244 -21.09 -3.47 -3.58
CA THR A 244 -20.10 -4.50 -3.28
C THR A 244 -18.74 -4.07 -3.81
N LEU A 245 -17.71 -4.25 -2.99
CA LEU A 245 -16.31 -4.24 -3.41
C LEU A 245 -15.67 -5.56 -2.98
N ALA A 246 -15.08 -6.30 -3.90
CA ALA A 246 -14.39 -7.55 -3.59
C ALA A 246 -12.95 -7.49 -4.08
N PHE A 247 -12.03 -7.93 -3.24
CA PHE A 247 -10.60 -7.95 -3.54
C PHE A 247 -10.03 -9.36 -3.38
N THR A 248 -9.23 -9.77 -4.35
CA THR A 248 -8.31 -10.91 -4.24
C THR A 248 -7.13 -10.56 -3.34
N ASP A 249 -6.39 -11.53 -2.80
CA ASP A 249 -5.25 -11.27 -1.90
C ASP A 249 -4.16 -10.37 -2.52
N ASP A 250 -3.96 -10.44 -3.83
CA ASP A 250 -3.06 -9.57 -4.61
C ASP A 250 -3.64 -8.17 -4.88
N GLY A 251 -4.80 -7.84 -4.31
CA GLY A 251 -5.42 -6.51 -4.33
C GLY A 251 -6.19 -6.16 -5.60
N ARG A 252 -6.40 -7.13 -6.50
CA ARG A 252 -7.22 -6.91 -7.70
C ARG A 252 -8.70 -6.94 -7.33
N ARG A 253 -9.50 -6.09 -7.97
CA ARG A 253 -10.95 -6.16 -7.86
C ARG A 253 -11.49 -7.41 -8.54
N ASP A 254 -12.44 -8.07 -7.89
CA ASP A 254 -13.15 -9.24 -8.40
C ASP A 254 -14.60 -8.86 -8.76
N ALA A 255 -14.78 -8.36 -9.98
CA ALA A 255 -16.07 -7.89 -10.47
C ALA A 255 -17.13 -9.01 -10.56
N GLU A 256 -16.72 -10.27 -10.73
CA GLU A 256 -17.64 -11.40 -10.80
C GLU A 256 -18.23 -11.70 -9.41
N VAL A 257 -17.37 -11.76 -8.38
CA VAL A 257 -17.83 -11.90 -6.99
C VAL A 257 -18.69 -10.71 -6.59
N GLU A 258 -18.32 -9.49 -6.99
CA GLU A 258 -19.12 -8.29 -6.74
C GLU A 258 -20.54 -8.40 -7.31
N ALA A 259 -20.65 -8.76 -8.60
CA ALA A 259 -21.93 -8.90 -9.28
C ALA A 259 -22.82 -10.00 -8.69
N ARG A 260 -22.23 -11.12 -8.26
CA ARG A 260 -22.97 -12.22 -7.61
C ARG A 260 -23.44 -11.84 -6.20
N MET A 261 -22.61 -11.15 -5.42
CA MET A 261 -22.97 -10.70 -4.08
C MET A 261 -24.05 -9.61 -4.08
N GLN A 262 -24.16 -8.79 -5.14
CA GLN A 262 -25.29 -7.86 -5.30
C GLN A 262 -26.65 -8.56 -5.36
N GLN A 263 -26.68 -9.87 -5.61
CA GLN A 263 -27.91 -10.67 -5.65
C GLN A 263 -28.29 -11.27 -4.29
N TRP A 264 -27.45 -11.08 -3.27
CA TRP A 264 -27.73 -11.52 -1.91
C TRP A 264 -28.76 -10.58 -1.26
N GLU A 265 -29.56 -11.15 -0.36
CA GLU A 265 -30.52 -10.40 0.44
C GLU A 265 -30.37 -10.81 1.90
N PHE A 266 -30.53 -9.84 2.79
CA PHE A 266 -30.43 -9.96 4.24
C PHE A 266 -31.79 -9.66 4.86
N GLU A 267 -31.97 -10.09 6.10
CA GLU A 267 -33.01 -9.49 6.93
C GLU A 267 -32.66 -8.01 7.19
N PRO A 268 -33.64 -7.08 7.13
CA PRO A 268 -33.41 -5.69 7.48
C PRO A 268 -32.79 -5.55 8.87
N PHE A 269 -31.62 -4.91 8.94
CA PHE A 269 -30.97 -4.68 10.23
C PHE A 269 -31.68 -3.55 10.97
N LEU A 270 -32.06 -3.79 12.22
CA LEU A 270 -32.82 -2.84 13.02
C LEU A 270 -31.94 -2.19 14.09
N VAL A 271 -32.01 -0.86 14.20
CA VAL A 271 -31.52 -0.09 15.34
C VAL A 271 -32.70 0.68 15.92
N ASP A 272 -32.95 0.54 17.22
CA ASP A 272 -34.11 1.10 17.91
C ASP A 272 -35.45 0.80 17.21
N GLY A 273 -35.58 -0.43 16.70
CA GLY A 273 -36.78 -0.91 15.99
C GLY A 273 -36.97 -0.34 14.58
N ARG A 274 -36.01 0.46 14.07
CA ARG A 274 -36.06 1.05 12.72
C ARG A 274 -35.04 0.41 11.80
N PRO A 275 -35.40 0.13 10.53
CA PRO A 275 -34.45 -0.37 9.56
C PRO A 275 -33.40 0.70 9.23
N VAL A 276 -32.15 0.28 9.07
CA VAL A 276 -31.01 1.15 8.77
C VAL A 276 -30.18 0.61 7.63
N ARG A 277 -29.43 1.48 6.96
CA ARG A 277 -28.40 1.09 6.00
C ARG A 277 -27.20 0.52 6.75
N VAL A 278 -26.62 -0.53 6.19
CA VAL A 278 -25.52 -1.26 6.79
C VAL A 278 -24.32 -1.27 5.86
N VAL A 279 -23.15 -1.05 6.43
CA VAL A 279 -21.86 -1.36 5.82
C VAL A 279 -21.23 -2.48 6.62
N THR A 280 -20.78 -3.52 5.92
CA THR A 280 -20.16 -4.67 6.57
C THR A 280 -18.97 -5.18 5.76
N MET A 281 -18.08 -5.89 6.45
CA MET A 281 -16.91 -6.53 5.85
C MET A 281 -16.92 -8.01 6.16
N LEU A 282 -16.52 -8.82 5.19
CA LEU A 282 -16.37 -10.25 5.36
C LEU A 282 -15.18 -10.79 4.56
N THR A 283 -14.66 -11.92 5.03
CA THR A 283 -13.67 -12.71 4.31
C THR A 283 -14.32 -14.01 3.85
N LEU A 284 -14.27 -14.26 2.55
CA LEU A 284 -14.75 -15.47 1.91
C LEU A 284 -13.58 -16.40 1.64
N ARG A 285 -13.81 -17.71 1.80
CA ARG A 285 -12.85 -18.80 1.63
C ARG A 285 -13.54 -20.00 1.01
#